data_AF-A0A819SHK2-F1
#
_entry.id   AF-A0A819SHK2-F1
#
_cell.length_a   1.000
_cell.length_b   1.000
_cell.length_c   1.000
_cell.angle_alpha   90.00
_cell.angle_beta   90.00
_cell.angle_gamma   90.00
#
_symmetry.space_group_name_H-M   'P 1'
#
loop_
_entity.id
_entity.type
_entity.pdbx_description
1 polymer ?
#
loop_
_entity_poly.entity_id
_entity_poly.type
_entity_poly.pdbx_seq_one_letter_code
_entity_poly.pdbx_strand_id
1 'polypeptide(L)'
;MVDIENELNTIPEKLSFTNSTSDNRSTASSVADILAIDFHTSTTSVVSIVINADNDNNDEVPLFSIRQINKNFFVLLLAFILLFTAYSGIISLQSSLNVKGNVGINSLVVTHAFILFSATFLTSTAVDLFGLKWAMIIGEIGYILYILANIRPLPLLMYIAAALVGLGSAPLWTSQATYLSRIARYHSYHKQKKVEVIISLFSGIFFAFFGTMGIWGNLISYFVLNQSNHPQKFNCGIHFDPQSNTVVKEPHGVHETTRSVLCATFAGMGVVSALLLLFFLDQIRLAKPRKIFVSDVPNSI
;
A
#
# COMPACT_ATOMS: atom_id res chain seq x y z
N MET A 1 28.31 65.48 -25.03
CA MET A 1 28.48 66.01 -23.66
C MET A 1 27.49 65.25 -22.80
N VAL A 2 27.82 64.19 -22.07
CA VAL A 2 29.07 63.58 -21.57
C VAL A 2 28.69 62.11 -21.29
N ASP A 3 29.19 61.16 -22.08
CA ASP A 3 30.32 60.23 -21.86
C ASP A 3 30.01 58.97 -21.01
N ILE A 4 30.40 57.87 -21.63
CA ILE A 4 30.45 56.46 -21.22
C ILE A 4 31.87 56.22 -20.67
N GLU A 5 32.02 55.58 -19.49
CA GLU A 5 33.09 54.64 -19.10
C GLU A 5 33.25 54.56 -17.55
N ASN A 6 33.71 53.39 -17.09
CA ASN A 6 34.12 53.02 -15.72
C ASN A 6 33.04 52.64 -14.69
N GLU A 7 32.75 51.35 -14.57
CA GLU A 7 33.46 50.50 -13.59
C GLU A 7 33.06 49.03 -13.76
N LEU A 8 33.93 48.31 -14.46
CA LEU A 8 34.12 46.87 -14.37
C LEU A 8 35.00 46.65 -13.13
N ASN A 9 34.50 45.96 -12.09
CA ASN A 9 35.28 45.10 -11.17
C ASN A 9 34.46 44.72 -9.93
N THR A 10 34.04 43.45 -9.85
CA THR A 10 34.25 42.55 -8.69
C THR A 10 33.42 41.27 -8.88
N ILE A 11 34.04 40.28 -9.51
CA ILE A 11 33.62 38.88 -9.51
C ILE A 11 34.48 38.17 -8.45
N PRO A 12 33.93 37.40 -7.49
CA PRO A 12 34.70 36.40 -6.78
C PRO A 12 34.53 35.03 -7.47
N GLU A 13 35.64 34.59 -8.04
CA GLU A 13 35.93 33.28 -8.59
C GLU A 13 36.25 32.29 -7.44
N LYS A 14 35.62 31.11 -7.44
CA LYS A 14 36.26 29.79 -7.26
C LYS A 14 35.23 28.66 -7.24
N LEU A 15 35.03 28.03 -8.40
CA LEU A 15 34.60 26.64 -8.50
C LEU A 15 35.60 25.92 -9.41
N SER A 16 36.64 25.33 -8.83
CA SER A 16 37.67 24.60 -9.56
C SER A 16 37.23 23.16 -9.82
N PHE A 17 37.07 22.81 -11.10
CA PHE A 17 37.12 21.43 -11.60
C PHE A 17 38.54 21.10 -12.07
N THR A 18 38.94 19.82 -11.92
CA THR A 18 40.07 19.03 -12.52
C THR A 18 40.84 18.27 -11.42
N ASN A 19 41.41 17.07 -11.59
CA ASN A 19 41.31 15.92 -12.51
C ASN A 19 42.18 14.78 -11.91
N SER A 20 41.89 13.52 -12.28
CA SER A 20 42.81 12.33 -12.32
C SER A 20 43.52 11.88 -11.02
N THR A 21 43.75 10.61 -10.67
CA THR A 21 43.83 9.31 -11.37
C THR A 21 43.94 8.19 -10.32
N SER A 22 43.44 6.99 -10.67
CA SER A 22 43.82 5.63 -10.21
C SER A 22 44.28 5.37 -8.76
N ASP A 23 43.55 4.54 -8.01
CA ASP A 23 44.03 3.19 -7.66
C ASP A 23 42.96 2.32 -6.98
N ASN A 24 43.15 1.01 -7.16
CA ASN A 24 42.25 -0.09 -6.85
C ASN A 24 41.98 -0.35 -5.35
N ARG A 25 40.91 -1.13 -5.11
CA ARG A 25 40.73 -2.15 -4.05
C ARG A 25 39.98 -1.72 -2.77
N SER A 26 38.71 -2.16 -2.73
CA SER A 26 37.97 -2.71 -1.58
C SER A 26 38.41 -2.35 -0.15
N THR A 27 37.59 -1.58 0.55
CA THR A 27 37.40 -1.69 2.01
C THR A 27 35.99 -1.18 2.38
N ALA A 28 35.10 -2.13 2.65
CA ALA A 28 34.06 -1.93 3.64
C ALA A 28 34.73 -1.66 5.01
N SER A 29 34.10 -0.86 5.87
CA SER A 29 34.56 -0.38 7.18
C SER A 29 35.29 0.96 7.16
N SER A 30 34.54 2.06 7.29
CA SER A 30 34.90 3.23 8.13
C SER A 30 33.96 4.41 7.85
N VAL A 31 32.73 4.39 8.40
CA VAL A 31 31.94 5.63 8.67
C VAL A 31 31.04 5.47 9.92
N ALA A 32 31.30 4.47 10.79
CA ALA A 32 30.45 4.23 11.97
C ALA A 32 30.91 4.95 13.25
N ASP A 33 32.07 5.62 13.26
CA ASP A 33 32.75 5.96 14.52
C ASP A 33 32.78 7.45 14.93
N ILE A 34 32.00 8.38 14.34
CA ILE A 34 32.20 9.83 14.64
C ILE A 34 30.99 10.60 15.20
N LEU A 35 29.87 9.97 15.58
CA LEU A 35 28.84 10.69 16.35
C LEU A 35 28.25 9.85 17.50
N ALA A 36 29.09 9.53 18.47
CA ALA A 36 28.67 9.19 19.82
C ALA A 36 28.40 10.49 20.59
N ILE A 37 27.13 10.74 20.98
CA ILE A 37 26.78 11.64 22.07
C ILE A 37 26.18 10.75 23.16
N ASP A 38 26.89 10.66 24.28
CA ASP A 38 26.51 9.95 25.50
C ASP A 38 25.24 10.55 26.13
N PHE A 39 24.23 9.72 26.35
CA PHE A 39 23.14 10.03 27.29
C PHE A 39 23.10 8.95 28.38
N HIS A 40 23.38 9.38 29.61
CA HIS A 40 23.51 8.52 30.77
C HIS A 40 22.16 7.88 31.15
N THR A 41 22.25 6.59 31.43
CA THR A 41 21.27 5.60 31.88
C THR A 41 20.26 6.10 32.92
N SER A 42 18.97 5.97 32.59
CA SER A 42 17.92 5.58 33.53
C SER A 42 17.40 4.22 33.11
N THR A 43 17.56 3.22 33.98
CA THR A 43 17.19 1.82 33.78
C THR A 43 15.69 1.68 33.54
N THR A 44 15.31 1.64 32.28
CA THR A 44 14.12 0.91 31.83
C THR A 44 14.64 -0.18 30.91
N SER A 45 14.35 -1.42 31.29
CA SER A 45 14.67 -2.63 30.54
C SER A 45 14.12 -2.49 29.12
N VAL A 46 14.99 -2.13 28.18
CA VAL A 46 14.75 -2.38 26.76
C VAL A 46 14.72 -3.89 26.64
N VAL A 47 13.51 -4.46 26.68
CA VAL A 47 13.26 -5.78 26.15
C VAL A 47 13.56 -5.65 24.67
N SER A 48 14.79 -5.96 24.29
CA SER A 48 15.10 -6.33 22.94
C SER A 48 14.13 -7.45 22.61
N ILE A 49 13.14 -7.17 21.76
CA ILE A 49 12.38 -8.22 21.10
C ILE A 49 13.40 -8.86 20.16
N VAL A 50 14.21 -9.76 20.73
CA VAL A 50 14.68 -10.92 20.01
C VAL A 50 13.38 -11.61 19.63
N ILE A 51 12.89 -11.30 18.42
CA ILE A 51 12.11 -12.29 17.70
C ILE A 51 13.12 -13.43 17.62
N ASN A 52 13.01 -14.38 18.55
CA ASN A 52 13.52 -15.71 18.28
C ASN A 52 12.93 -15.99 16.91
N ALA A 53 13.80 -16.03 15.89
CA ALA A 53 13.51 -16.85 14.74
C ALA A 53 13.13 -18.18 15.39
N ASP A 54 11.84 -18.44 15.49
CA ASP A 54 11.37 -19.69 16.04
C ASP A 54 12.18 -20.71 15.24
N ASN A 55 12.97 -21.50 15.98
CA ASN A 55 13.45 -22.79 15.51
C ASN A 55 12.21 -23.69 15.40
N ASP A 56 11.24 -23.25 14.58
CA ASP A 56 10.10 -24.03 14.12
C ASP A 56 10.62 -24.94 13.00
N ASN A 57 11.60 -25.77 13.39
CA ASN A 57 11.93 -27.02 12.72
C ASN A 57 10.88 -28.09 13.08
N ASN A 58 9.70 -27.69 13.57
CA ASN A 58 8.52 -28.49 13.31
C ASN A 58 8.28 -28.35 11.82
N ASP A 59 8.81 -29.30 11.05
CA ASP A 59 8.54 -29.44 9.63
C ASP A 59 7.02 -29.41 9.42
N GLU A 60 6.46 -28.22 9.19
CA GLU A 60 5.06 -28.07 8.84
C GLU A 60 4.88 -28.83 7.53
N VAL A 61 4.36 -30.05 7.65
CA VAL A 61 4.07 -30.91 6.51
C VAL A 61 3.31 -30.05 5.49
N PRO A 62 3.82 -29.90 4.26
CA PRO A 62 3.25 -28.96 3.32
C PRO A 62 1.80 -29.34 3.03
N LEU A 63 0.88 -28.43 3.35
CA LEU A 63 -0.56 -28.67 3.20
C LEU A 63 -0.98 -28.79 1.73
N PHE A 64 -0.19 -28.21 0.82
CA PHE A 64 -0.51 -28.09 -0.59
C PHE A 64 0.56 -28.70 -1.49
N SER A 65 0.10 -29.29 -2.61
CA SER A 65 0.97 -29.68 -3.72
C SER A 65 1.50 -28.45 -4.47
N ILE A 66 2.59 -28.63 -5.23
CA ILE A 66 3.17 -27.57 -6.08
C ILE A 66 2.15 -26.93 -7.04
N ARG A 67 1.22 -27.73 -7.58
CA ARG A 67 0.17 -27.24 -8.49
C ARG A 67 -0.83 -26.35 -7.75
N GLN A 68 -1.24 -26.74 -6.55
CA GLN A 68 -2.14 -25.94 -5.71
C GLN A 68 -1.48 -24.65 -5.25
N ILE A 69 -0.20 -24.68 -4.90
CA ILE A 69 0.57 -23.48 -4.53
C ILE A 69 0.57 -22.48 -5.68
N ASN A 70 0.92 -22.92 -6.89
CA ASN A 70 0.94 -22.04 -8.07
C ASN A 70 -0.46 -21.51 -8.39
N LYS A 71 -1.50 -22.36 -8.37
CA LYS A 71 -2.91 -21.95 -8.53
C LYS A 71 -3.27 -20.85 -7.53
N ASN A 72 -3.03 -21.09 -6.24
CA ASN A 72 -3.36 -20.16 -5.17
C ASN A 72 -2.58 -18.84 -5.28
N PHE A 73 -1.32 -18.89 -5.68
CA PHE A 73 -0.52 -17.70 -5.94
C PHE A 73 -1.10 -16.84 -7.07
N PHE A 74 -1.43 -17.45 -8.22
CA PHE A 74 -2.00 -16.70 -9.35
C PHE A 74 -3.41 -16.18 -9.07
N VAL A 75 -4.25 -16.94 -8.35
CA VAL A 75 -5.58 -16.48 -7.91
C VAL A 75 -5.45 -15.28 -6.98
N LEU A 76 -4.57 -15.35 -5.98
CA LEU A 76 -4.31 -14.26 -5.05
C LEU A 76 -3.79 -13.01 -5.79
N LEU A 77 -2.85 -13.20 -6.71
CA LEU A 77 -2.27 -12.14 -7.51
C LEU A 77 -3.33 -11.43 -8.36
N LEU A 78 -4.12 -12.20 -9.12
CA LEU A 78 -5.12 -11.67 -10.04
C LEU A 78 -6.24 -10.94 -9.29
N ALA A 79 -6.71 -11.50 -8.17
CA ALA A 79 -7.71 -10.85 -7.32
C ALA A 79 -7.22 -9.48 -6.83
N PHE A 80 -6.04 -9.43 -6.19
CA PHE A 80 -5.49 -8.18 -5.68
C PHE A 80 -5.25 -7.14 -6.78
N ILE A 81 -4.77 -7.55 -7.95
CA ILE A 81 -4.62 -6.62 -9.09
C ILE A 81 -5.98 -6.04 -9.49
N LEU A 82 -7.02 -6.87 -9.67
CA LEU A 82 -8.34 -6.41 -10.07
C LEU A 82 -8.97 -5.44 -9.05
N LEU A 83 -8.93 -5.80 -7.77
CA LEU A 83 -9.49 -4.96 -6.70
C LEU A 83 -8.75 -3.63 -6.60
N PHE A 84 -7.42 -3.66 -6.59
CA PHE A 84 -6.64 -2.45 -6.38
C PHE A 84 -6.49 -1.61 -7.65
N THR A 85 -6.64 -2.17 -8.86
CA THR A 85 -6.87 -1.38 -10.06
C THR A 85 -8.15 -0.55 -9.93
N ALA A 86 -9.23 -1.17 -9.46
CA ALA A 86 -10.49 -0.49 -9.24
C ALA A 86 -10.41 0.58 -8.15
N TYR A 87 -9.81 0.23 -7.01
CA TYR A 87 -9.61 1.17 -5.91
C TYR A 87 -8.67 2.32 -6.32
N SER A 88 -7.54 2.04 -6.97
CA SER A 88 -6.59 3.04 -7.46
C SER A 88 -7.26 4.03 -8.42
N GLY A 89 -8.07 3.54 -9.37
CA GLY A 89 -8.80 4.41 -10.30
C GLY A 89 -9.77 5.37 -9.60
N ILE A 90 -10.46 4.89 -8.56
CA ILE A 90 -11.37 5.71 -7.76
C ILE A 90 -10.62 6.75 -6.93
N ILE A 91 -9.58 6.35 -6.19
CA ILE A 91 -8.85 7.28 -5.30
C ILE A 91 -8.16 8.40 -6.07
N SER A 92 -7.60 8.10 -7.25
CA SER A 92 -6.95 9.10 -8.11
C SER A 92 -7.89 10.20 -8.60
N LEU A 93 -9.20 9.94 -8.57
CA LEU A 93 -10.23 10.87 -9.03
C LEU A 93 -11.09 11.47 -7.90
N GLN A 94 -10.81 11.16 -6.63
CA GLN A 94 -11.70 11.54 -5.52
C GLN A 94 -12.00 13.03 -5.43
N SER A 95 -10.96 13.87 -5.50
CA SER A 95 -11.12 15.33 -5.45
C SER A 95 -11.84 15.91 -6.66
N SER A 96 -11.87 15.19 -7.79
CA SER A 96 -12.53 15.60 -9.02
C SER A 96 -13.96 15.07 -9.16
N LEU A 97 -14.25 13.86 -8.67
CA LEU A 97 -15.58 13.27 -8.70
C LEU A 97 -16.49 13.83 -7.60
N ASN A 98 -15.92 14.12 -6.43
CA ASN A 98 -16.66 14.45 -5.21
C ASN A 98 -16.29 15.83 -4.66
N VAL A 99 -16.38 16.85 -5.51
CA VAL A 99 -16.02 18.25 -5.21
C VAL A 99 -16.95 18.88 -4.17
N LYS A 100 -18.27 18.62 -4.28
CA LYS A 100 -19.28 19.25 -3.42
C LYS A 100 -19.02 18.92 -1.94
N GLY A 101 -18.77 19.95 -1.13
CA GLY A 101 -18.53 19.81 0.30
C GLY A 101 -17.26 19.05 0.68
N ASN A 102 -16.28 18.94 -0.24
CA ASN A 102 -15.02 18.21 -0.04
C ASN A 102 -15.19 16.74 0.40
N VAL A 103 -16.34 16.12 0.08
CA VAL A 103 -16.67 14.76 0.55
C VAL A 103 -15.61 13.76 0.13
N GLY A 104 -15.06 13.85 -1.08
CA GLY A 104 -14.04 12.90 -1.55
C GLY A 104 -12.71 12.97 -0.80
N ILE A 105 -12.24 14.17 -0.48
CA ILE A 105 -11.00 14.34 0.30
C ILE A 105 -11.25 13.93 1.75
N ASN A 106 -12.37 14.35 2.33
CA ASN A 106 -12.73 14.00 3.69
C ASN A 106 -12.92 12.49 3.86
N SER A 107 -13.52 11.79 2.88
CA SER A 107 -13.66 10.34 2.92
C SER A 107 -12.30 9.63 2.87
N LEU A 108 -11.33 10.15 2.11
CA LEU A 108 -9.96 9.62 2.14
C LEU A 108 -9.32 9.80 3.52
N VAL A 109 -9.48 10.96 4.17
CA VAL A 109 -8.97 11.18 5.53
C VAL A 109 -9.57 10.17 6.51
N VAL A 110 -10.89 9.96 6.44
CA VAL A 110 -11.60 8.95 7.25
C VAL A 110 -11.02 7.57 6.98
N THR A 111 -10.87 7.15 5.72
CA THR A 111 -10.27 5.86 5.37
C THR A 111 -8.91 5.68 6.04
N HIS A 112 -8.00 6.64 5.91
CA HIS A 112 -6.64 6.52 6.47
C HIS A 112 -6.64 6.50 8.00
N ALA A 113 -7.50 7.29 8.65
CA ALA A 113 -7.64 7.27 10.11
C ALA A 113 -8.09 5.89 10.61
N PHE A 114 -9.07 5.27 9.92
CA PHE A 114 -9.54 3.93 10.26
C PHE A 114 -8.55 2.82 9.89
N ILE A 115 -7.71 3.00 8.86
CA ILE A 115 -6.58 2.08 8.59
C ILE A 115 -5.62 2.05 9.78
N LEU A 116 -5.24 3.23 10.31
CA LEU A 116 -4.35 3.31 11.47
C LEU A 116 -4.97 2.63 12.70
N PHE A 117 -6.23 2.93 12.99
CA PHE A 117 -6.96 2.29 14.08
C PHE A 117 -7.02 0.76 13.89
N SER A 118 -7.33 0.31 12.69
CA SER A 118 -7.42 -1.11 12.36
C SER A 118 -6.08 -1.82 12.51
N ALA A 119 -4.99 -1.19 12.06
CA ALA A 119 -3.65 -1.74 12.13
C ALA A 119 -3.24 -2.03 13.58
N THR A 120 -3.55 -1.12 14.50
CA THR A 120 -3.21 -1.24 15.92
C THR A 120 -4.09 -2.24 16.67
N PHE A 121 -5.41 -2.23 16.46
CA PHE A 121 -6.33 -2.95 17.34
C PHE A 121 -7.00 -4.18 16.72
N LEU A 122 -7.24 -4.16 15.41
CA LEU A 122 -8.14 -5.13 14.77
C LEU A 122 -7.41 -6.25 14.04
N THR A 123 -6.19 -5.99 13.54
CA THR A 123 -5.42 -6.92 12.70
C THR A 123 -5.27 -8.31 13.29
N SER A 124 -4.70 -8.43 14.49
CA SER A 124 -4.45 -9.73 15.12
C SER A 124 -5.77 -10.48 15.39
N THR A 125 -6.72 -9.79 16.02
CA THR A 125 -8.04 -10.32 16.37
C THR A 125 -8.82 -10.81 15.14
N ALA A 126 -8.82 -10.04 14.06
CA ALA A 126 -9.55 -10.38 12.84
C ALA A 126 -8.93 -11.61 12.14
N VAL A 127 -7.61 -11.68 12.06
CA VAL A 127 -6.92 -12.82 11.45
C VAL A 127 -7.15 -14.10 12.25
N ASP A 128 -7.10 -14.02 13.58
CA ASP A 128 -7.34 -15.16 14.47
C ASP A 128 -8.79 -15.65 14.43
N LEU A 129 -9.76 -14.73 14.32
CA LEU A 129 -11.19 -15.06 14.34
C LEU A 129 -11.69 -15.59 13.01
N PHE A 130 -11.36 -14.91 11.91
CA PHE A 130 -11.89 -15.22 10.58
C PHE A 130 -10.98 -16.14 9.77
N GLY A 131 -9.68 -16.15 10.09
CA GLY A 131 -8.66 -16.78 9.27
C GLY A 131 -8.31 -15.98 8.02
N LEU A 132 -7.22 -16.38 7.37
CA LEU A 132 -6.60 -15.61 6.28
C LEU A 132 -7.54 -15.37 5.09
N LYS A 133 -8.22 -16.43 4.62
CA LYS A 133 -9.11 -16.35 3.44
C LYS A 133 -10.28 -15.38 3.68
N TRP A 134 -10.97 -15.52 4.81
CA TRP A 134 -12.17 -14.73 5.09
C TRP A 134 -11.84 -13.29 5.45
N ALA A 135 -10.73 -13.05 6.16
CA ALA A 135 -10.26 -11.69 6.42
C ALA A 135 -9.97 -10.92 5.13
N MET A 136 -9.38 -11.56 4.11
CA MET A 136 -9.22 -10.95 2.78
C MET A 136 -10.59 -10.66 2.14
N ILE A 137 -11.49 -11.63 2.06
CA ILE A 137 -12.80 -11.46 1.42
C ILE A 137 -13.62 -10.35 2.09
N ILE A 138 -13.67 -10.31 3.43
CA ILE A 138 -14.37 -9.25 4.19
C ILE A 138 -13.76 -7.89 3.90
N GLY A 139 -12.43 -7.80 3.82
CA GLY A 139 -11.74 -6.58 3.42
C GLY A 139 -12.14 -6.14 1.99
N GLU A 140 -12.15 -7.05 1.02
CA GLU A 140 -12.55 -6.74 -0.36
C GLU A 140 -13.98 -6.21 -0.44
N ILE A 141 -14.90 -6.76 0.35
CA ILE A 141 -16.28 -6.25 0.44
C ILE A 141 -16.28 -4.79 0.90
N GLY A 142 -15.45 -4.42 1.88
CA GLY A 142 -15.28 -3.03 2.32
C GLY A 142 -14.84 -2.11 1.18
N TYR A 143 -13.85 -2.55 0.38
CA TYR A 143 -13.41 -1.82 -0.82
C TYR A 143 -14.53 -1.67 -1.85
N ILE A 144 -15.27 -2.75 -2.14
CA ILE A 144 -16.39 -2.72 -3.11
C ILE A 144 -17.49 -1.75 -2.64
N LEU A 145 -17.85 -1.76 -1.35
CA LEU A 145 -18.84 -0.84 -0.79
C LEU A 145 -18.39 0.62 -0.90
N TYR A 146 -17.11 0.90 -0.65
CA TYR A 146 -16.54 2.23 -0.85
C TYR A 146 -16.62 2.67 -2.31
N ILE A 147 -16.29 1.80 -3.26
CA ILE A 147 -16.42 2.09 -4.70
C ILE A 147 -17.88 2.35 -5.07
N LEU A 148 -18.82 1.54 -4.59
CA LEU A 148 -20.25 1.71 -4.84
C LEU A 148 -20.82 3.01 -4.26
N ALA A 149 -20.34 3.44 -3.09
CA ALA A 149 -20.73 4.71 -2.47
C ALA A 149 -20.41 5.92 -3.37
N ASN A 150 -19.44 5.80 -4.28
CA ASN A 150 -19.10 6.86 -5.25
C ASN A 150 -20.14 7.01 -6.39
N ILE A 151 -21.05 6.05 -6.59
CA ILE A 151 -22.16 6.20 -7.56
C ILE A 151 -23.07 7.36 -7.15
N ARG A 152 -23.37 7.46 -5.86
CA ARG A 152 -24.12 8.56 -5.23
C ARG A 152 -23.38 9.03 -3.97
N PRO A 153 -22.49 10.03 -4.08
CA PRO A 153 -21.61 10.47 -3.00
C PRO A 153 -22.36 11.32 -1.97
N LEU A 154 -23.24 10.67 -1.20
CA LEU A 154 -23.87 11.24 -0.02
C LEU A 154 -22.81 11.29 1.11
N PRO A 155 -22.60 12.43 1.80
CA PRO A 155 -21.53 12.58 2.79
C PRO A 155 -21.53 11.46 3.85
N LEU A 156 -22.69 11.18 4.44
CA LEU A 156 -22.84 10.14 5.46
C LEU A 156 -22.49 8.75 4.92
N LEU A 157 -23.01 8.40 3.74
CA LEU A 157 -22.76 7.10 3.12
C LEU A 157 -21.28 6.91 2.78
N MET A 158 -20.64 7.96 2.23
CA MET A 158 -19.20 7.93 1.92
C MET A 158 -18.35 7.78 3.17
N TYR A 159 -18.68 8.46 4.27
CA TYR A 159 -17.90 8.37 5.50
C TYR A 159 -18.05 7.01 6.18
N ILE A 160 -19.25 6.43 6.17
CA ILE A 160 -19.48 5.07 6.67
C ILE A 160 -18.71 4.06 5.81
N ALA A 161 -18.79 4.18 4.47
CA ALA A 161 -18.07 3.29 3.58
C ALA A 161 -16.54 3.45 3.70
N ALA A 162 -16.06 4.68 3.91
CA ALA A 162 -14.64 4.99 4.18
C ALA A 162 -14.14 4.34 5.47
N ALA A 163 -14.93 4.39 6.55
CA ALA A 163 -14.62 3.72 7.80
C ALA A 163 -14.57 2.19 7.61
N LEU A 164 -15.53 1.62 6.88
CA LEU A 164 -15.57 0.17 6.61
C LEU A 164 -14.36 -0.32 5.81
N VAL A 165 -13.99 0.36 4.72
CA VAL A 165 -12.78 0.00 3.96
C VAL A 165 -11.52 0.20 4.79
N GLY A 166 -11.46 1.25 5.63
CA GLY A 166 -10.33 1.48 6.53
C GLY A 166 -10.16 0.36 7.56
N LEU A 167 -11.26 -0.08 8.17
CA LEU A 167 -11.29 -1.21 9.12
C LEU A 167 -10.96 -2.56 8.47
N GLY A 168 -11.30 -2.76 7.19
CA GLY A 168 -11.01 -3.99 6.46
C GLY A 168 -9.59 -4.07 5.91
N SER A 169 -8.96 -2.91 5.65
CA SER A 169 -7.69 -2.82 4.92
C SER A 169 -6.51 -3.48 5.64
N ALA A 170 -6.30 -3.18 6.92
CA ALA A 170 -5.15 -3.74 7.65
C ALA A 170 -5.23 -5.28 7.81
N PRO A 171 -6.35 -5.88 8.27
CA PRO A 171 -6.52 -7.34 8.29
C PRO A 171 -6.35 -7.98 6.91
N LEU A 172 -6.83 -7.34 5.84
CA LEU A 172 -6.69 -7.82 4.47
C LEU A 172 -5.22 -7.90 4.06
N TRP A 173 -4.44 -6.84 4.26
CA TRP A 173 -3.02 -6.81 3.89
C TRP A 173 -2.20 -7.79 4.73
N THR A 174 -2.46 -7.88 6.04
CA THR A 174 -1.79 -8.85 6.91
C THR A 174 -2.13 -10.29 6.52
N SER A 175 -3.39 -10.55 6.18
CA SER A 175 -3.81 -11.87 5.71
C SER A 175 -3.15 -12.25 4.39
N GLN A 176 -3.06 -11.31 3.45
CA GLN A 176 -2.38 -11.51 2.16
C GLN A 176 -0.90 -11.83 2.36
N ALA A 177 -0.19 -11.03 3.14
CA ALA A 177 1.25 -11.23 3.37
C ALA A 177 1.54 -12.55 4.08
N THR A 178 0.70 -12.92 5.05
CA THR A 178 0.81 -14.18 5.78
C THR A 178 0.49 -15.37 4.88
N TYR A 179 -0.59 -15.29 4.09
CA TYR A 179 -0.96 -16.33 3.14
C TYR A 179 0.14 -16.55 2.11
N LEU A 180 0.67 -15.47 1.54
CA LEU A 180 1.75 -15.51 0.55
C LEU A 180 3.03 -16.15 1.14
N SER A 181 3.39 -15.76 2.37
CA SER A 181 4.53 -16.33 3.08
C SER A 181 4.35 -17.82 3.37
N ARG A 182 3.14 -18.26 3.73
CA ARG A 182 2.83 -19.68 3.98
C ARG A 182 2.93 -20.53 2.71
N ILE A 183 2.34 -20.10 1.60
CA ILE A 183 2.46 -20.86 0.34
C ILE A 183 3.89 -20.87 -0.19
N ALA A 184 4.67 -19.81 0.05
CA ALA A 184 6.10 -19.76 -0.27
C ALA A 184 6.92 -20.73 0.61
N ARG A 185 6.61 -20.87 1.90
CA ARG A 185 7.20 -21.89 2.77
C ARG A 185 6.92 -23.31 2.26
N TYR A 186 5.66 -23.61 1.91
CA TYR A 186 5.32 -24.91 1.31
C TYR A 186 6.08 -25.14 0.00
N HIS A 187 6.25 -24.11 -0.83
CA HIS A 187 7.04 -24.22 -2.06
C HIS A 187 8.52 -24.48 -1.79
N SER A 188 9.09 -23.82 -0.78
CA SER A 188 10.47 -24.01 -0.33
C SER A 188 10.71 -25.45 0.15
N TYR A 189 9.77 -26.02 0.90
CA TYR A 189 9.81 -27.42 1.34
C TYR A 189 9.87 -28.39 0.14
N HIS A 190 8.98 -28.22 -0.84
CA HIS A 190 8.98 -29.05 -2.06
C HIS A 190 10.23 -28.91 -2.93
N LYS A 191 10.89 -27.74 -2.91
CA LYS A 191 12.07 -27.45 -3.74
C LYS A 191 13.40 -27.57 -2.99
N GLN A 192 13.37 -27.85 -1.69
CA GLN A 192 14.56 -27.91 -0.82
C GLN A 192 15.46 -26.66 -0.97
N LYS A 193 14.83 -25.48 -1.03
CA LYS A 193 15.51 -24.17 -1.13
C LYS A 193 15.30 -23.37 0.14
N LYS A 194 16.20 -22.44 0.44
CA LYS A 194 16.07 -21.53 1.60
C LYS A 194 14.73 -20.80 1.58
N VAL A 195 13.99 -20.89 2.69
CA VAL A 195 12.64 -20.31 2.85
C VAL A 195 12.63 -18.82 2.54
N GLU A 196 13.57 -18.07 3.11
CA GLU A 196 13.66 -16.60 2.96
C GLU A 196 13.76 -16.17 1.50
N VAL A 197 14.52 -16.90 0.69
CA VAL A 197 14.72 -16.62 -0.74
C VAL A 197 13.44 -16.87 -1.53
N ILE A 198 12.65 -17.88 -1.17
CA ILE A 198 11.39 -18.17 -1.85
C ILE A 198 10.30 -17.17 -1.45
N ILE A 199 10.23 -16.79 -0.17
CA ILE A 199 9.31 -15.74 0.30
C ILE A 199 9.59 -14.43 -0.43
N SER A 200 10.86 -14.00 -0.50
CA SER A 200 11.22 -12.75 -1.18
C SER A 200 10.93 -12.81 -2.68
N LEU A 201 11.15 -13.96 -3.33
CA LEU A 201 10.79 -14.16 -4.74
C LEU A 201 9.28 -14.03 -4.98
N PHE A 202 8.46 -14.73 -4.19
CA PHE A 202 7.00 -14.69 -4.31
C PHE A 202 6.44 -13.29 -4.05
N SER A 203 6.94 -12.61 -3.01
CA SER A 203 6.61 -11.22 -2.71
C SER A 203 7.05 -10.27 -3.82
N GLY A 204 8.27 -10.44 -4.35
CA GLY A 204 8.79 -9.63 -5.44
C GLY A 204 7.95 -9.75 -6.71
N ILE A 205 7.59 -10.98 -7.11
CA ILE A 205 6.70 -11.21 -8.25
C ILE A 205 5.33 -10.58 -7.98
N PHE A 206 4.75 -10.79 -6.79
CA PHE A 206 3.46 -10.23 -6.44
C PHE A 206 3.45 -8.70 -6.58
N PHE A 207 4.42 -8.01 -5.95
CA PHE A 207 4.49 -6.55 -5.98
C PHE A 207 4.87 -5.99 -7.35
N ALA A 208 5.65 -6.71 -8.16
CA ALA A 208 5.97 -6.29 -9.53
C ALA A 208 4.72 -6.16 -10.40
N PHE A 209 3.82 -7.15 -10.35
CA PHE A 209 2.55 -7.07 -11.09
C PHE A 209 1.55 -6.12 -10.41
N PHE A 210 1.46 -6.16 -9.07
CA PHE A 210 0.61 -5.25 -8.30
C PHE A 210 0.90 -3.78 -8.59
N GLY A 211 2.18 -3.41 -8.79
CA GLY A 211 2.60 -2.06 -9.15
C GLY A 211 1.97 -1.51 -10.44
N THR A 212 1.47 -2.39 -11.32
CA THR A 212 0.76 -1.96 -12.55
C THR A 212 -0.67 -1.48 -12.31
N MET A 213 -1.22 -1.64 -11.10
CA MET A 213 -2.62 -1.32 -10.77
C MET A 213 -3.04 0.10 -11.20
N GLY A 214 -2.15 1.08 -11.03
CA GLY A 214 -2.42 2.49 -11.34
C GLY A 214 -2.46 2.77 -12.84
N ILE A 215 -1.70 2.01 -13.63
CA ILE A 215 -1.72 2.10 -15.09
C ILE A 215 -3.11 1.71 -15.59
N TRP A 216 -3.59 0.54 -15.18
CA TRP A 216 -4.90 0.04 -15.59
C TRP A 216 -6.05 0.90 -15.06
N GLY A 217 -5.96 1.37 -13.81
CA GLY A 217 -6.99 2.20 -13.19
C GLY A 217 -7.15 3.54 -13.92
N ASN A 218 -6.03 4.19 -14.23
CA ASN A 218 -6.04 5.45 -14.97
C ASN A 218 -6.45 5.27 -16.44
N LEU A 219 -6.08 4.15 -17.07
CA LEU A 219 -6.48 3.87 -18.44
C LEU A 219 -8.00 3.71 -18.58
N ILE A 220 -8.64 2.98 -17.65
CA ILE A 220 -10.10 2.85 -17.60
C ILE A 220 -10.75 4.22 -17.40
N SER A 221 -10.23 5.02 -16.45
CA SER A 221 -10.69 6.38 -16.21
C SER A 221 -10.60 7.27 -17.45
N TYR A 222 -9.49 7.21 -18.20
CA TYR A 222 -9.30 7.96 -19.43
C TYR A 222 -10.37 7.63 -20.47
N PHE A 223 -10.61 6.35 -20.75
CA PHE A 223 -11.59 5.94 -21.76
C PHE A 223 -13.03 6.32 -21.39
N VAL A 224 -13.38 6.28 -20.10
CA VAL A 224 -14.73 6.62 -19.64
C VAL A 224 -14.95 8.13 -19.53
N LEU A 225 -13.93 8.89 -19.12
CA LEU A 225 -14.04 10.33 -18.87
C LEU A 225 -13.69 11.20 -20.08
N ASN A 226 -13.27 10.62 -21.22
CA ASN A 226 -12.74 11.39 -22.35
C ASN A 226 -13.73 12.48 -22.82
N GLN A 227 -13.48 13.73 -22.43
CA GLN A 227 -14.26 14.91 -22.78
C GLN A 227 -13.52 15.71 -23.84
N SER A 228 -14.24 16.12 -24.90
CA SER A 228 -13.69 16.75 -26.11
C SER A 228 -13.28 18.22 -25.95
N ASN A 229 -13.50 18.84 -24.79
CA ASN A 229 -13.22 20.27 -24.57
C ASN A 229 -12.06 20.45 -23.57
N HIS A 230 -10.85 20.62 -24.10
CA HIS A 230 -9.67 20.96 -23.30
C HIS A 230 -9.39 22.47 -23.39
N PRO A 231 -9.90 23.30 -22.46
CA PRO A 231 -9.52 24.70 -22.44
C PRO A 231 -8.02 24.80 -22.19
N GLN A 232 -7.30 25.44 -23.11
CA GLN A 232 -5.87 25.68 -22.93
C GLN A 232 -5.67 26.67 -21.79
N LYS A 233 -5.15 26.19 -20.66
CA LYS A 233 -4.69 27.02 -19.55
C LYS A 233 -3.20 27.29 -19.75
N PHE A 234 -2.84 28.55 -19.94
CA PHE A 234 -1.46 28.99 -20.19
C PHE A 234 -0.64 29.23 -18.90
N ASN A 235 -1.27 29.12 -17.72
CA ASN A 235 -0.63 29.41 -16.43
C ASN A 235 -0.44 28.12 -15.61
N CYS A 236 0.52 27.29 -16.00
CA CYS A 236 0.88 26.04 -15.30
C CYS A 236 2.40 25.86 -15.20
N GLY A 237 2.85 24.95 -14.34
CA GLY A 237 4.28 24.64 -14.16
C GLY A 237 5.05 25.82 -13.56
N ILE A 238 6.19 26.18 -14.16
CA ILE A 238 7.03 27.30 -13.71
C ILE A 238 6.31 28.67 -13.80
N HIS A 239 5.26 28.74 -14.60
CA HIS A 239 4.41 29.93 -14.76
C HIS A 239 3.18 29.91 -13.85
N PHE A 240 3.08 28.95 -12.92
CA PHE A 240 1.98 28.94 -11.95
C PHE A 240 2.11 30.10 -10.97
N ASP A 241 1.22 31.09 -11.10
CA ASP A 241 1.12 32.23 -10.18
C ASP A 241 0.00 32.00 -9.15
N PRO A 242 0.34 31.72 -7.87
CA PRO A 242 -0.64 31.50 -6.81
C PRO A 242 -1.42 32.75 -6.41
N GLN A 243 -0.98 33.95 -6.81
CA GLN A 243 -1.65 35.23 -6.52
C GLN A 243 -2.50 35.73 -7.69
N SER A 244 -2.54 35.00 -8.82
CA SER A 244 -3.34 35.42 -9.97
C SER A 244 -4.83 35.47 -9.60
N ASN A 245 -5.48 36.61 -9.85
CA ASN A 245 -6.93 36.82 -9.65
C ASN A 245 -7.80 36.02 -10.64
N THR A 246 -7.28 34.91 -11.19
CA THR A 246 -8.07 34.03 -12.04
C THR A 246 -9.11 33.35 -11.15
N VAL A 247 -10.38 33.72 -11.34
CA VAL A 247 -11.49 33.02 -10.71
C VAL A 247 -11.43 31.58 -11.19
N VAL A 248 -10.90 30.69 -10.34
CA VAL A 248 -10.98 29.25 -10.55
C VAL A 248 -12.45 28.91 -10.44
N LYS A 249 -13.15 28.90 -11.59
CA LYS A 249 -14.49 28.33 -11.65
C LYS A 249 -14.39 26.93 -11.08
N GLU A 250 -15.25 26.63 -10.10
CA GLU A 250 -15.35 25.26 -9.59
C GLU A 250 -15.44 24.32 -10.79
N PRO A 251 -14.64 23.23 -10.82
CA PRO A 251 -14.71 22.28 -11.92
C PRO A 251 -16.17 21.89 -12.14
N HIS A 252 -16.64 21.95 -13.39
CA HIS A 252 -17.92 21.34 -13.72
C HIS A 252 -17.82 19.87 -13.30
N GLY A 253 -18.62 19.48 -12.30
CA GLY A 253 -18.63 18.11 -11.79
C GLY A 253 -18.90 17.14 -12.94
N VAL A 254 -18.28 15.97 -12.88
CA VAL A 254 -18.49 14.91 -13.88
C VAL A 254 -19.98 14.59 -13.97
N HIS A 255 -20.49 14.47 -15.20
CA HIS A 255 -21.89 14.13 -15.43
C HIS A 255 -22.28 12.83 -14.71
N GLU A 256 -23.46 12.78 -14.10
CA GLU A 256 -23.85 11.70 -13.20
C GLU A 256 -23.83 10.32 -13.86
N THR A 257 -24.20 10.24 -15.15
CA THR A 257 -24.16 8.98 -15.91
C THR A 257 -22.74 8.47 -16.10
N THR A 258 -21.80 9.35 -16.46
CA THR A 258 -20.39 9.00 -16.65
C THR A 258 -19.76 8.54 -15.33
N ARG A 259 -20.06 9.24 -14.22
CA ARG A 259 -19.63 8.81 -12.88
C ARG A 259 -20.17 7.42 -12.55
N SER A 260 -21.47 7.19 -12.79
CA SER A 260 -22.10 5.91 -12.50
C SER A 260 -21.50 4.77 -13.31
N VAL A 261 -21.22 4.98 -14.61
CA VAL A 261 -20.58 3.97 -15.46
C VAL A 261 -19.17 3.66 -14.98
N LEU A 262 -18.39 4.68 -14.63
CA LEU A 262 -17.02 4.51 -14.10
C LEU A 262 -17.02 3.71 -12.80
N CYS A 263 -17.85 4.11 -11.83
CA CYS A 263 -17.93 3.45 -10.53
C CYS A 263 -18.49 2.04 -10.64
N ALA A 264 -19.48 1.80 -11.52
CA ALA A 264 -20.02 0.47 -11.76
C ALA A 264 -18.99 -0.47 -12.41
N THR A 265 -18.17 0.03 -13.33
CA THR A 265 -17.08 -0.74 -13.96
C THR A 265 -16.08 -1.20 -12.90
N PHE A 266 -15.63 -0.27 -12.06
CA PHE A 266 -14.71 -0.58 -10.96
C PHE A 266 -15.32 -1.49 -9.89
N ALA A 267 -16.60 -1.29 -9.54
CA ALA A 267 -17.30 -2.18 -8.62
C ALA A 267 -17.40 -3.61 -9.18
N GLY A 268 -17.68 -3.76 -10.49
CA GLY A 268 -17.69 -5.05 -11.18
C GLY A 268 -16.36 -5.79 -11.08
N MET A 269 -15.24 -5.07 -11.28
CA MET A 269 -13.89 -5.65 -11.10
C MET A 269 -13.65 -6.12 -9.67
N GLY A 270 -14.06 -5.32 -8.67
CA GLY A 270 -13.98 -5.70 -7.27
C GLY A 270 -14.82 -6.93 -6.93
N VAL A 271 -16.04 -7.04 -7.45
CA VAL A 271 -16.88 -8.23 -7.28
C VAL A 271 -16.22 -9.46 -7.89
N VAL A 272 -15.67 -9.35 -9.11
CA VAL A 272 -14.92 -10.46 -9.74
C VAL A 272 -13.72 -10.87 -8.88
N SER A 273 -12.99 -9.92 -8.30
CA SER A 273 -11.91 -10.21 -7.34
C SER A 273 -12.39 -11.04 -6.16
N ALA A 274 -13.48 -10.62 -5.52
CA ALA A 274 -14.01 -11.29 -4.34
C ALA A 274 -14.48 -12.72 -4.67
N LEU A 275 -15.08 -12.91 -5.85
CA LEU A 275 -15.47 -14.24 -6.35
C LEU A 275 -14.26 -15.13 -6.66
N LEU A 276 -13.16 -14.55 -7.18
CA LEU A 276 -11.91 -15.29 -7.39
C LEU A 276 -11.37 -15.85 -6.07
N LEU A 277 -11.31 -15.02 -5.03
CA LEU A 277 -10.89 -15.47 -3.71
C LEU A 277 -11.87 -16.47 -3.09
N LEU A 278 -13.17 -16.22 -3.22
CA LEU A 278 -14.21 -17.07 -2.63
C LEU A 278 -14.17 -18.49 -3.20
N PHE A 279 -14.12 -18.64 -4.52
CA PHE A 279 -14.25 -19.95 -5.18
C PHE A 279 -12.92 -20.66 -5.44
N PHE A 280 -11.84 -19.93 -5.74
CA PHE A 280 -10.60 -20.56 -6.23
C PHE A 280 -9.44 -20.58 -5.22
N LEU A 281 -9.45 -19.69 -4.22
CA LEU A 281 -8.41 -19.66 -3.19
C LEU A 281 -8.68 -20.73 -2.12
N ASP A 282 -7.72 -21.62 -1.93
CA ASP A 282 -7.81 -22.63 -0.86
C ASP A 282 -7.63 -21.99 0.52
N GLN A 283 -8.24 -22.57 1.56
CA GLN A 283 -8.14 -22.03 2.92
C GLN A 283 -6.91 -22.59 3.64
N ILE A 284 -6.10 -21.71 4.23
CA ILE A 284 -5.05 -22.08 5.20
C ILE A 284 -5.60 -21.81 6.60
N ARG A 285 -5.64 -22.84 7.45
CA ARG A 285 -6.00 -22.69 8.87
C ARG A 285 -4.72 -22.45 9.66
N LEU A 286 -4.67 -21.32 10.36
CA LEU A 286 -3.59 -21.04 11.31
C LEU A 286 -3.77 -21.98 12.52
N ALA A 287 -2.70 -22.66 12.92
CA ALA A 287 -2.71 -23.37 14.20
C ALA A 287 -2.89 -22.35 15.32
N LYS A 288 -3.89 -22.54 16.18
CA LYS A 288 -4.12 -21.65 17.32
C LYS A 288 -2.89 -21.74 18.24
N PRO A 289 -2.26 -20.61 18.61
CA PRO A 289 -1.13 -20.65 19.53
C PRO A 289 -1.60 -21.31 20.83
N ARG A 290 -0.91 -22.38 21.24
CA ARG A 290 -1.17 -23.04 22.52
C ARG A 290 -0.86 -22.01 23.60
N LYS A 291 -1.85 -21.57 24.38
CA LYS A 291 -1.59 -20.74 25.56
C LYS A 291 -0.70 -21.57 26.49
N ILE A 292 0.59 -21.26 26.52
CA ILE A 292 1.50 -21.82 27.53
C ILE A 292 1.08 -21.15 28.83
N PHE A 293 0.29 -21.85 29.65
CA PHE A 293 0.16 -21.50 31.05
C PHE A 293 1.53 -21.75 31.65
N VAL A 294 2.27 -20.68 31.92
CA VAL A 294 3.43 -20.73 32.80
C VAL A 294 2.86 -21.13 34.17
N SER A 295 2.98 -22.41 34.52
CA SER A 295 2.74 -22.84 35.89
C SER A 295 3.81 -22.20 36.75
N ASP A 296 3.41 -21.36 37.70
CA ASP A 296 4.30 -20.79 38.70
C ASP A 296 5.13 -21.92 39.33
N VAL A 297 6.46 -21.83 39.16
CA VAL A 297 7.39 -22.69 39.88
C VAL A 297 7.25 -22.29 41.36
N PRO A 298 6.87 -23.20 42.27
CA PRO A 298 6.82 -22.86 43.68
C PRO A 298 8.26 -22.58 44.14
N ASN A 299 8.50 -21.36 44.61
CA ASN A 299 9.73 -21.00 45.30
C ASN A 299 9.92 -21.94 46.48
N SER A 300 10.83 -22.91 46.35
CA SER A 300 11.34 -23.68 47.48
C SER A 300 12.41 -22.85 48.19
N ILE A 301 12.02 -22.35 49.37
CA ILE A 301 12.78 -21.99 50.59
C ILE A 301 14.25 -21.57 50.40
#